data_AF-A0A2K3NZ50-F1
#
_entry.id   AF-A0A2K3NZ50-F1
#
_cell.length_a   1.000
_cell.length_b   1.000
_cell.length_c   1.000
_cell.angle_alpha   90.00
_cell.angle_beta   90.00
_cell.angle_gamma   90.00
#
_symmetry.space_group_name_H-M   'P 1'
#
loop_
_entity.id
_entity.type
_entity.pdbx_description
1 polymer ?
#
loop_
_entity_poly.entity_id
_entity_poly.type
_entity_poly.pdbx_seq_one_letter_code
_entity_poly.pdbx_strand_id
1 'polypeptide(L)' 'GWKERDRTLLVDPDEFDCLKRVAKLNENANSIYELYKPPNPACEAGSVWKDIVLSPSRLNIQQELKFSIQEIERLK' A
#
# COMPACT_ATOMS: atom_id res chain seq x y z
N GLY A 1 12.02 33.90 -13.72
CA GLY A 1 10.98 33.40 -12.81
C GLY A 1 10.59 32.01 -13.25
N TRP A 2 10.64 31.02 -12.37
CA TRP A 2 10.48 29.59 -12.72
C TRP A 2 9.02 29.18 -12.96
N LYS A 3 8.19 30.10 -13.46
CA LYS A 3 6.77 29.88 -13.67
C LYS A 3 6.30 30.67 -14.90
N GLU A 4 6.76 30.22 -16.07
CA GLU A 4 6.08 30.52 -17.33
C GLU A 4 4.73 29.78 -17.33
N ARG A 5 3.66 30.55 -17.53
CA ARG A 5 2.26 30.16 -17.29
C ARG A 5 1.64 29.31 -18.41
N ASP A 6 2.39 29.02 -19.47
CA ASP A 6 1.89 28.32 -20.68
C ASP A 6 2.37 26.89 -20.86
N ARG A 7 3.14 26.37 -19.90
CA ARG A 7 3.38 24.93 -19.82
C ARG A 7 2.40 24.39 -18.81
N THR A 8 1.31 23.79 -19.29
CA THR A 8 0.70 22.68 -18.56
C THR A 8 1.87 21.77 -18.22
N LEU A 9 2.34 21.81 -16.97
CA LEU A 9 3.31 20.85 -16.50
C LEU A 9 2.75 19.52 -16.98
N LEU A 10 3.51 18.82 -17.82
CA LEU A 10 3.20 17.46 -18.24
C LEU A 10 3.41 16.59 -17.00
N VAL A 11 2.61 16.85 -15.95
CA VAL A 11 2.49 16.03 -14.78
C VAL A 11 1.93 14.75 -15.34
N ASP A 12 2.70 13.68 -15.22
CA ASP A 12 2.29 12.38 -15.67
C ASP A 12 0.89 12.12 -15.07
N PRO A 13 -0.12 11.78 -15.88
CA PRO A 13 -1.43 11.42 -15.34
C PRO A 13 -1.33 10.37 -14.22
N ASP A 14 -0.32 9.50 -14.27
CA ASP A 14 -0.02 8.51 -13.24
C ASP A 14 0.52 9.15 -11.94
N GLU A 15 1.32 10.21 -12.04
CA GLU A 15 1.76 11.02 -10.87
C GLU A 15 0.56 11.69 -10.19
N PHE A 16 -0.48 12.07 -10.94
CA PHE A 16 -1.67 12.69 -10.38
C PHE A 16 -2.63 11.68 -9.74
N ASP A 17 -2.67 10.44 -10.22
CA ASP A 17 -3.57 9.41 -9.72
C ASP A 17 -3.24 8.95 -8.30
N CYS A 18 -1.95 8.88 -7.93
CA CYS A 18 -1.56 8.58 -6.55
C CYS A 18 -2.06 9.67 -5.59
N LEU A 19 -1.98 10.95 -5.99
CA LEU A 19 -2.48 12.08 -5.21
C LEU A 19 -4.01 12.04 -5.05
N LYS A 20 -4.76 11.67 -6.10
CA LYS A 20 -6.21 11.47 -5.99
C LYS A 20 -6.57 10.36 -5.00
N ARG A 21 -5.78 9.29 -4.91
CA ARG A 21 -6.01 8.20 -3.95
C ARG A 21 -5.72 8.66 -2.52
N VAL A 22 -4.60 9.37 -2.32
CA VAL A 22 -4.24 9.93 -1.00
C VAL A 22 -5.29 10.93 -0.52
N ALA A 23 -5.79 11.80 -1.39
CA ALA A 23 -6.82 12.78 -1.06
C ALA A 23 -8.16 12.17 -0.63
N LYS A 24 -8.40 10.88 -0.91
CA LYS A 24 -9.62 10.15 -0.51
C LYS A 24 -9.47 9.40 0.82
N LEU A 25 -8.28 9.41 1.42
CA LEU A 25 -8.03 8.73 2.68
C LEU A 25 -8.78 9.41 3.82
N ASN A 26 -9.30 8.60 4.73
CA ASN A 26 -9.81 9.06 6.00
C ASN A 26 -8.65 9.17 7.00
N GLU A 27 -8.22 10.40 7.29
CA GLU A 27 -7.11 10.70 8.21
C GLU A 27 -7.36 10.25 9.66
N ASN A 28 -8.62 10.06 10.05
CA ASN A 28 -9.02 9.61 11.38
C ASN A 28 -9.30 8.10 11.44
N ALA A 29 -9.00 7.35 10.37
CA ALA A 29 -9.24 5.92 10.34
C ALA A 29 -8.37 5.18 11.36
N ASN A 30 -8.99 4.34 12.18
CA ASN A 30 -8.28 3.46 13.12
C ASN A 30 -8.17 2.02 12.60
N SER A 31 -8.75 1.75 11.44
CA SER A 31 -8.75 0.43 10.80
C SER A 31 -8.71 0.56 9.28
N ILE A 32 -8.17 -0.46 8.61
CA ILE A 32 -8.11 -0.53 7.15
C ILE A 32 -9.50 -0.48 6.50
N TYR A 33 -10.53 -0.97 7.19
CA TYR A 33 -11.92 -0.93 6.73
C TYR A 33 -12.48 0.50 6.64
N GLU A 34 -11.92 1.44 7.42
CA GLU A 34 -12.33 2.84 7.51
C GLU A 34 -11.48 3.79 6.66
N LEU A 35 -10.35 3.29 6.12
CA LEU A 35 -9.34 4.10 5.44
C LEU A 35 -9.87 4.71 4.14
N TYR A 36 -10.75 4.00 3.43
CA TYR A 36 -11.41 4.48 2.22
C TYR A 36 -12.93 4.46 2.38
N LYS A 37 -13.62 5.43 1.76
CA LYS A 37 -15.07 5.39 1.62
C LYS A 37 -15.50 4.19 0.74
N PRO A 38 -16.69 3.61 0.95
CA PRO A 38 -17.19 2.53 0.10
C PRO A 38 -17.35 2.95 -1.38
N PRO A 39 -17.01 2.07 -2.34
CA PRO A 39 -16.39 0.75 -2.15
C PRO A 39 -14.92 0.88 -1.71
N ASN A 40 -14.54 0.14 -0.65
CA ASN A 40 -13.19 0.21 -0.09
C ASN A 40 -12.27 -0.76 -0.86
N PRO A 41 -11.28 -0.25 -1.62
CA PRO A 41 -10.37 -1.08 -2.41
C PRO A 41 -9.53 -2.03 -1.56
N ALA A 42 -9.29 -1.71 -0.29
CA ALA A 42 -8.58 -2.60 0.62
C ALA A 42 -9.39 -3.86 0.97
N CYS A 43 -10.71 -3.86 0.77
CA CYS A 43 -11.61 -4.98 1.06
C CYS A 43 -11.94 -5.85 -0.16
N GLU A 44 -11.53 -5.43 -1.35
CA GLU A 44 -11.80 -6.14 -2.60
C GLU A 44 -11.08 -7.50 -2.65
N ALA A 45 -11.62 -8.45 -3.41
CA ALA A 45 -10.93 -9.70 -3.68
C ALA A 45 -9.68 -9.41 -4.54
N GLY A 46 -8.53 -10.01 -4.21
CA GLY A 46 -7.25 -9.66 -4.83
C GLY A 46 -6.50 -8.53 -4.11
N SER A 47 -7.11 -7.90 -3.10
CA SER A 47 -6.43 -6.89 -2.27
C SER A 47 -5.34 -7.54 -1.42
N VAL A 48 -4.15 -6.91 -1.42
CA VAL A 48 -3.04 -7.24 -0.51
C VAL A 48 -3.48 -7.31 0.95
N TRP A 49 -4.40 -6.44 1.36
CA TRP A 49 -4.87 -6.43 2.75
C TRP A 49 -5.61 -7.70 3.09
N LYS A 50 -6.47 -8.19 2.19
CA LYS A 50 -7.26 -9.39 2.41
C LYS A 50 -6.41 -10.66 2.25
N ASP A 51 -5.64 -10.73 1.17
CA ASP A 51 -4.98 -11.97 0.76
C ASP A 51 -3.65 -12.21 1.48
N ILE A 52 -3.00 -11.13 1.95
CA ILE A 52 -1.67 -11.22 2.58
C ILE A 52 -1.70 -10.68 4.00
N VAL A 53 -2.08 -9.41 4.21
CA VAL A 53 -1.88 -8.75 5.51
C VAL A 53 -2.79 -9.32 6.60
N LEU A 54 -4.06 -9.55 6.29
CA LEU A 54 -5.06 -10.10 7.20
C LEU A 54 -5.15 -11.63 7.14
N SER A 55 -4.33 -12.28 6.30
CA SER A 55 -4.35 -13.74 6.18
C SER A 55 -3.92 -14.39 7.51
N PRO A 56 -4.70 -15.36 8.05
CA PRO A 56 -4.33 -16.08 9.26
C PRO A 56 -2.99 -16.82 9.15
N SER A 57 -2.56 -17.21 7.94
CA SER A 57 -1.29 -17.90 7.72
C SER A 57 -0.07 -16.97 7.75
N ARG A 58 -0.28 -15.64 7.70
CA ARG A 58 0.80 -14.64 7.61
C ARG A 58 1.84 -14.81 8.71
N LEU A 59 1.41 -15.04 9.94
CA LEU A 59 2.32 -15.19 11.08
C LEU A 59 3.28 -16.38 10.88
N ASN A 60 2.74 -17.53 10.54
CA ASN A 60 3.54 -18.76 10.36
C ASN A 60 4.52 -18.61 9.19
N ILE A 61 4.05 -18.08 8.06
CA ILE A 61 4.89 -17.84 6.87
C ILE A 61 6.04 -16.88 7.22
N GLN A 62 5.77 -15.81 7.97
CA GLN A 62 6.82 -14.87 8.39
C GLN A 62 7.83 -15.49 9.34
N GLN A 63 7.39 -16.36 10.25
CA GLN A 63 8.28 -17.08 11.15
C GLN A 63 9.20 -18.04 10.39
N GLU A 64 8.64 -18.81 9.46
CA GLU A 64 9.39 -19.75 8.62
C GLU A 64 10.42 -19.02 7.73
N LEU A 65 10.02 -17.92 7.09
CA LEU A 65 10.92 -17.10 6.29
C LEU A 65 12.06 -16.54 7.13
N LYS A 66 11.74 -15.98 8.30
CA LYS A 66 12.75 -15.46 9.23
C LYS A 66 13.72 -16.56 9.66
N PHE A 67 13.21 -17.72 10.06
CA PHE A 67 14.04 -18.86 10.45
C PHE A 67 14.98 -19.29 9.31
N SER A 68 14.46 -19.41 8.09
CA SER A 68 15.24 -19.79 6.91
C SER A 68 16.37 -18.81 6.61
N ILE A 69 16.10 -17.49 6.71
CA ILE A 69 17.12 -16.45 6.54
C ILE A 69 18.21 -16.60 7.62
N GLN A 70 17.80 -16.77 8.87
CA GLN A 70 18.74 -16.90 9.99
C GLN A 70 19.62 -18.15 9.89
N GLU A 71 19.09 -19.26 9.39
CA GLU A 71 19.89 -20.47 9.09
C GLU A 71 20.98 -20.15 8.06
N ILE A 72 20.63 -19.50 6.94
CA ILE A 72 21.58 -19.12 5.89
C ILE A 72 22.64 -18.15 6.43
N GLU A 73 22.25 -17.18 7.26
CA GLU A 73 23.16 -16.21 7.86
C GLU A 73 24.15 -16.86 8.83
N ARG A 74 23.75 -17.91 9.57
CA ARG A 74 24.65 -18.67 10.45
C ARG A 74 25.69 -19.52 9.72
N LEU A 75 25.44 -19.84 8.46
CA LEU A 75 26.34 -20.64 7.63
C LEU A 75 27.45 -19.80 6.96
N LYS A 76 27.42 -18.47 7.11
CA LYS A 76 28.47 -17.54 6.68
C LYS A 76 29.49 -17.30 7.78
#